data_AF-A0A833AUP5-F1
#
_entry.id   AF-A0A833AUP5-F1
#
_cell.length_a   1.000
_cell.length_b   1.000
_cell.length_c   1.000
_cell.angle_alpha   90.00
_cell.angle_beta   90.00
_cell.angle_gamma   90.00
#
_symmetry.space_group_name_H-M   'P 1'
#
loop_
_entity.id
_entity.type
_entity.pdbx_description
1 polymer ?
#
loop_
_entity_poly.entity_id
_entity_poly.type
_entity_poly.pdbx_seq_one_letter_code
_entity_poly.pdbx_strand_id
1 'polypeptide(L)'
;IPNIPHESTPVGASEEDNKVEKSWGEIPKLDFEAKPHWELAENLGLIDFEGGAKVSGSSFVTFTGRGAKLARALINFMIDLHVEKHGYTEVSPPFVVNRQTMFGTGQLPKFEEDLYRSDLDDLFLIPTAEVPVTNLLAGKMLSNDQLPVYYTAYTPCFRREAGAYGKDTKGLMRLHQFDKVEMVKFVDPETSWDEHEKLLKDAEDVLQALELPYRVLNLCTADIGFSAAKCYDLEVWAVGVNRWLEVSSCSNFEAFQARRANIRFRREKGGKPEYIHTLNSSGLALPRTIIGILENYQQADGSVKVPKVLQQFLGTDILM
;
A
#
# COMPACT_ATOMS: atom_id res chain seq x y z
N ILE A 1 -22.20 -8.70 -1.19
CA ILE A 1 -22.22 -8.60 0.28
C ILE A 1 -20.77 -8.39 0.74
N PRO A 2 -20.49 -7.36 1.55
CA PRO A 2 -19.16 -7.14 2.13
C PRO A 2 -18.82 -8.26 3.13
N ASN A 3 -17.57 -8.30 3.58
CA ASN A 3 -17.17 -9.19 4.66
C ASN A 3 -17.81 -8.76 5.99
N ILE A 4 -17.86 -9.69 6.95
CA ILE A 4 -18.35 -9.40 8.29
C ILE A 4 -17.22 -8.74 9.09
N PRO A 5 -17.42 -7.55 9.67
CA PRO A 5 -16.41 -6.95 10.54
C PRO A 5 -16.14 -7.83 11.78
N HIS A 6 -14.88 -7.92 12.18
CA HIS A 6 -14.47 -8.54 13.43
C HIS A 6 -15.05 -7.76 14.63
N GLU A 7 -15.32 -8.44 15.75
CA GLU A 7 -15.90 -7.81 16.95
C GLU A 7 -15.04 -6.69 17.54
N SER A 8 -13.73 -6.70 17.29
CA SER A 8 -12.81 -5.65 17.73
C SER A 8 -12.79 -4.43 16.80
N THR A 9 -13.47 -4.46 15.66
CA THR A 9 -13.55 -3.32 14.74
C THR A 9 -14.45 -2.24 15.34
N PRO A 10 -13.97 -1.00 15.53
CA PRO A 10 -14.77 0.07 16.10
C PRO A 10 -16.06 0.31 15.31
N VAL A 11 -17.19 0.48 15.98
CA VAL A 11 -18.41 0.91 15.31
C VAL A 11 -18.31 2.41 15.04
N GLY A 12 -18.53 2.81 13.79
CA GLY A 12 -18.50 4.21 13.35
C GLY A 12 -19.32 4.41 12.08
N ALA A 13 -19.57 5.67 11.74
CA ALA A 13 -20.37 6.11 10.60
C ALA A 13 -19.54 6.82 9.51
N SER A 14 -18.29 7.20 9.80
CA SER A 14 -17.38 7.85 8.84
C SER A 14 -15.92 7.69 9.23
N GLU A 15 -15.00 8.15 8.37
CA GLU A 15 -13.55 8.21 8.63
C GLU A 15 -13.19 9.00 9.92
N GLU A 16 -14.06 9.92 10.36
CA GLU A 16 -13.87 10.70 11.60
C GLU A 16 -14.00 9.84 12.87
N ASP A 17 -14.66 8.68 12.79
CA ASP A 17 -14.86 7.76 13.91
C ASP A 17 -13.72 6.72 14.04
N ASN A 18 -12.72 6.79 13.15
CA ASN A 18 -11.54 5.94 13.23
C ASN A 18 -10.75 6.21 14.51
N LYS A 19 -10.23 5.16 15.14
CA LYS A 19 -9.52 5.26 16.42
C LYS A 19 -8.02 5.30 16.22
N VAL A 20 -7.35 6.30 16.79
CA VAL A 20 -5.87 6.30 16.86
C VAL A 20 -5.44 5.28 17.91
N GLU A 21 -4.80 4.19 17.48
CA GLU A 21 -4.28 3.14 18.37
C GLU A 21 -2.93 3.51 18.95
N LYS A 22 -2.05 4.10 18.12
CA LYS A 22 -0.70 4.54 18.53
C LYS A 22 -0.13 5.57 17.56
N SER A 23 0.90 6.27 18.03
CA SER A 23 1.73 7.18 17.24
C SER A 23 3.20 6.90 17.49
N TRP A 24 4.04 7.21 16.51
CA TRP A 24 5.49 7.05 16.60
C TRP A 24 6.22 8.21 15.91
N GLY A 25 7.39 8.55 16.43
CA GLY A 25 8.24 9.63 15.92
C GLY A 25 7.81 11.01 16.40
N GLU A 26 8.67 12.00 16.17
CA GLU A 26 8.40 13.41 16.48
C GLU A 26 8.09 14.16 15.18
N ILE A 27 7.02 14.96 15.18
CA ILE A 27 6.71 15.86 14.06
C ILE A 27 7.81 16.93 14.00
N PRO A 28 8.49 17.12 12.85
CA PRO A 28 9.54 18.11 12.71
C PRO A 28 9.04 19.52 13.03
N LYS A 29 9.82 20.25 13.84
CA LYS A 29 9.61 21.68 14.07
C LYS A 29 10.58 22.44 13.17
N LEU A 30 10.04 23.02 12.11
CA LEU A 30 10.81 23.85 11.19
C LEU A 30 10.89 25.29 11.72
N ASP A 31 12.06 25.91 11.60
CA ASP A 31 12.31 27.33 11.89
C ASP A 31 12.07 28.23 10.66
N PHE A 32 11.49 27.66 9.60
CA PHE A 32 11.09 28.32 8.36
C PHE A 32 9.72 27.81 7.91
N GLU A 33 9.12 28.49 6.92
CA GLU A 33 7.83 28.10 6.35
C GLU A 33 7.94 26.78 5.56
N ALA A 34 7.18 25.78 5.97
CA ALA A 34 7.16 24.47 5.33
C ALA A 34 6.62 24.58 3.90
N LYS A 35 7.39 24.12 2.91
CA LYS A 35 6.93 24.01 1.54
C LYS A 35 6.22 22.68 1.31
N PRO A 36 5.15 22.65 0.50
CA PRO A 36 4.51 21.42 0.09
C PRO A 36 5.38 20.65 -0.91
N HIS A 37 5.19 19.33 -0.97
CA HIS A 37 5.98 18.44 -1.82
C HIS A 37 5.97 18.79 -3.31
N TRP A 38 4.89 19.36 -3.86
CA TRP A 38 4.83 19.71 -5.29
C TRP A 38 5.80 20.84 -5.62
N GLU A 39 5.93 21.85 -4.75
CA GLU A 39 6.90 22.93 -4.94
C GLU A 39 8.34 22.43 -4.76
N LEU A 40 8.58 21.56 -3.76
CA LEU A 40 9.89 20.96 -3.54
C LEU A 40 10.31 20.09 -4.75
N ALA A 41 9.40 19.24 -5.22
CA ALA A 41 9.66 18.33 -6.32
C ALA A 41 9.91 19.06 -7.64
N GLU A 42 9.19 20.14 -7.92
CA GLU A 42 9.38 20.97 -9.11
C GLU A 42 10.70 21.75 -9.05
N ASN A 43 10.97 22.43 -7.94
CA ASN A 43 12.20 23.23 -7.77
C ASN A 43 13.48 22.37 -7.84
N LEU A 44 13.43 21.15 -7.31
CA LEU A 44 14.54 20.19 -7.35
C LEU A 44 14.60 19.38 -8.66
N GLY A 45 13.67 19.60 -9.59
CA GLY A 45 13.59 18.85 -10.85
C GLY A 45 13.43 17.34 -10.65
N LEU A 46 12.71 16.92 -9.61
CA LEU A 46 12.46 15.51 -9.26
C LEU A 46 11.26 14.95 -10.01
N ILE A 47 10.27 15.80 -10.31
CA ILE A 47 9.00 15.40 -10.91
C ILE A 47 8.58 16.45 -11.92
N ASP A 48 8.33 15.99 -13.14
CA ASP A 48 7.73 16.76 -14.22
C ASP A 48 6.21 16.49 -14.27
N PHE A 49 5.46 17.36 -13.60
CA PHE A 49 3.99 17.30 -13.55
C PHE A 49 3.35 17.68 -14.89
N GLU A 50 3.88 18.71 -15.56
CA GLU A 50 3.38 19.14 -16.87
C GLU A 50 3.62 18.06 -17.94
N GLY A 51 4.81 17.47 -17.95
CA GLY A 51 5.15 16.36 -18.84
C GLY A 51 4.28 15.13 -18.60
N GLY A 52 4.01 14.77 -17.35
CA GLY A 52 3.05 13.72 -17.00
C GLY A 52 1.64 14.01 -17.54
N ALA A 53 1.15 15.23 -17.32
CA ALA A 53 -0.15 15.67 -17.83
C ALA A 53 -0.22 15.70 -19.35
N LYS A 54 0.87 16.09 -20.03
CA LYS A 54 0.96 16.12 -21.48
C LYS A 54 0.88 14.72 -22.10
N VAL A 55 1.42 13.71 -21.43
CA VAL A 55 1.45 12.33 -21.93
C VAL A 55 0.14 11.59 -21.67
N SER A 56 -0.44 11.72 -20.48
CA SER A 56 -1.56 10.87 -20.03
C SER A 56 -2.78 11.61 -19.50
N GLY A 57 -2.73 12.95 -19.42
CA GLY A 57 -3.77 13.76 -18.78
C GLY A 57 -3.55 13.95 -17.27
N SER A 58 -4.52 14.56 -16.60
CA SER A 58 -4.44 14.87 -15.16
C SER A 58 -4.16 13.65 -14.29
N SER A 59 -3.54 13.86 -13.12
CA SER A 59 -3.25 12.81 -12.12
C SER A 59 -2.26 11.73 -12.60
N PHE A 60 -1.45 12.07 -13.60
CA PHE A 60 -0.24 11.35 -14.00
C PHE A 60 0.97 12.26 -13.86
N VAL A 61 2.11 11.70 -13.47
CA VAL A 61 3.36 12.43 -13.23
C VAL A 61 4.54 11.69 -13.85
N THR A 62 5.60 12.42 -14.17
CA THR A 62 6.86 11.83 -14.63
C THR A 62 7.95 12.09 -13.62
N PHE A 63 8.47 11.05 -12.95
CA PHE A 63 9.67 11.19 -12.13
C PHE A 63 10.90 11.35 -13.02
N THR A 64 11.77 12.30 -12.70
CA THR A 64 12.97 12.64 -13.49
C THR A 64 14.22 12.61 -12.62
N GLY A 65 15.39 12.41 -13.24
CA GLY A 65 16.70 12.50 -12.57
C GLY A 65 16.78 11.80 -11.21
N ARG A 66 17.02 12.60 -10.15
CA ARG A 66 17.12 12.11 -8.77
C ARG A 66 15.77 11.64 -8.20
N GLY A 67 14.64 12.19 -8.66
CA GLY A 67 13.30 11.73 -8.26
C GLY A 67 13.01 10.31 -8.74
N ALA A 68 13.35 9.99 -9.99
CA ALA A 68 13.25 8.62 -10.51
C ALA A 68 14.18 7.66 -9.75
N LYS A 69 15.37 8.13 -9.37
CA LYS A 69 16.29 7.35 -8.52
C LYS A 69 15.73 7.13 -7.11
N LEU A 70 15.06 8.12 -6.52
CA LEU A 70 14.41 8.00 -5.21
C LEU A 70 13.27 6.98 -5.23
N ALA A 71 12.40 7.01 -6.24
CA ALA A 71 11.35 6.02 -6.40
C ALA A 71 11.92 4.59 -6.45
N ARG A 72 12.95 4.37 -7.28
CA ARG A 72 13.62 3.07 -7.35
C ARG A 72 14.34 2.69 -6.04
N ALA A 73 14.96 3.66 -5.35
CA ALA A 73 15.60 3.42 -4.07
C ALA A 73 14.61 2.95 -3.00
N LEU A 74 13.42 3.54 -2.96
CA LEU A 74 12.35 3.13 -2.05
C LEU A 74 11.87 1.72 -2.35
N ILE A 75 11.62 1.39 -3.63
CA ILE A 75 11.20 0.05 -4.05
C ILE A 75 12.22 -0.99 -3.58
N ASN A 76 13.50 -0.79 -3.91
CA ASN A 76 14.55 -1.74 -3.54
C ASN A 76 14.66 -1.88 -2.01
N PHE A 77 14.73 -0.76 -1.28
CA PHE A 77 14.81 -0.79 0.17
C PHE A 77 13.64 -1.57 0.82
N MET A 78 12.41 -1.31 0.38
CA MET A 78 11.21 -1.97 0.91
C MET A 78 11.20 -3.47 0.61
N ILE A 79 11.53 -3.86 -0.64
CA ILE A 79 11.62 -5.26 -1.03
C ILE A 79 12.72 -5.98 -0.23
N ASP A 80 13.93 -5.42 -0.20
CA ASP A 80 15.07 -6.00 0.53
C ASP A 80 14.72 -6.18 2.01
N LEU A 81 14.11 -5.17 2.64
CA LEU A 81 13.68 -5.25 4.04
C LEU A 81 12.70 -6.42 4.27
N HIS A 82 11.68 -6.54 3.44
CA HIS A 82 10.66 -7.58 3.60
C HIS A 82 11.19 -8.99 3.33
N VAL A 83 12.08 -9.13 2.35
CA VAL A 83 12.72 -10.42 2.03
C VAL A 83 13.72 -10.81 3.11
N GLU A 84 14.68 -9.94 3.42
CA GLU A 84 15.81 -10.28 4.28
C GLU A 84 15.45 -10.34 5.76
N LYS A 85 14.57 -9.42 6.23
CA LYS A 85 14.23 -9.31 7.66
C LYS A 85 12.90 -10.00 7.99
N HIS A 86 11.88 -9.84 7.16
CA HIS A 86 10.52 -10.33 7.47
C HIS A 86 10.22 -11.71 6.86
N GLY A 87 11.11 -12.27 6.03
CA GLY A 87 11.00 -13.63 5.50
C GLY A 87 9.99 -13.81 4.37
N TYR A 88 9.64 -12.73 3.67
CA TYR A 88 8.76 -12.80 2.51
C TYR A 88 9.51 -13.35 1.29
N THR A 89 8.79 -14.10 0.44
CA THR A 89 9.28 -14.44 -0.89
C THR A 89 8.92 -13.33 -1.86
N GLU A 90 9.92 -12.75 -2.54
CA GLU A 90 9.66 -11.78 -3.60
C GLU A 90 9.04 -12.47 -4.83
N VAL A 91 8.00 -11.86 -5.38
CA VAL A 91 7.37 -12.29 -6.65
C VAL A 91 7.14 -11.09 -7.57
N SER A 92 7.21 -11.33 -8.88
CA SER A 92 6.90 -10.34 -9.92
C SER A 92 5.65 -10.78 -10.71
N PRO A 93 4.45 -10.33 -10.31
CA PRO A 93 3.20 -10.78 -10.93
C PRO A 93 2.86 -10.02 -12.23
N PRO A 94 1.94 -10.56 -13.05
CA PRO A 94 1.36 -9.81 -14.16
C PRO A 94 0.60 -8.56 -13.70
N PHE A 95 0.73 -7.44 -14.43
CA PHE A 95 0.00 -6.20 -14.14
C PHE A 95 -1.35 -6.10 -14.84
N VAL A 96 -1.63 -7.04 -15.74
CA VAL A 96 -2.90 -7.17 -16.43
C VAL A 96 -3.47 -8.55 -16.10
N VAL A 97 -4.70 -8.59 -15.58
CA VAL A 97 -5.31 -9.82 -15.06
C VAL A 97 -6.72 -10.03 -15.61
N ASN A 98 -7.17 -11.27 -15.59
CA ASN A 98 -8.52 -11.60 -16.01
C ASN A 98 -9.57 -11.25 -14.94
N ARG A 99 -10.83 -11.24 -15.35
CA ARG A 99 -11.99 -10.99 -14.50
C ARG A 99 -12.08 -11.89 -13.26
N GLN A 100 -11.73 -13.17 -13.40
CA GLN A 100 -11.82 -14.13 -12.29
C GLN A 100 -10.83 -13.77 -11.16
N THR A 101 -9.63 -13.29 -11.51
CA THR A 101 -8.64 -12.78 -10.56
C THR A 101 -9.21 -11.59 -9.78
N MET A 102 -9.79 -10.60 -10.47
CA MET A 102 -10.42 -9.42 -9.84
C MET A 102 -11.62 -9.78 -8.96
N PHE A 103 -12.37 -10.83 -9.32
CA PHE A 103 -13.48 -11.33 -8.50
C PHE A 103 -12.98 -11.99 -7.20
N GLY A 104 -11.84 -12.70 -7.28
CA GLY A 104 -11.24 -13.42 -6.16
C GLY A 104 -10.93 -12.52 -4.95
N THR A 105 -10.38 -11.33 -5.20
CA THR A 105 -9.97 -10.39 -4.16
C THR A 105 -11.04 -9.35 -3.78
N GLY A 106 -12.16 -9.33 -4.51
CA GLY A 106 -13.36 -8.57 -4.16
C GLY A 106 -13.51 -7.22 -4.88
N GLN A 107 -12.60 -6.88 -5.79
CA GLN A 107 -12.74 -5.70 -6.66
C GLN A 107 -13.98 -5.83 -7.55
N LEU A 108 -14.22 -7.03 -8.09
CA LEU A 108 -15.44 -7.32 -8.86
C LEU A 108 -16.52 -8.06 -8.05
N PRO A 109 -17.81 -7.82 -8.35
CA PRO A 109 -18.33 -6.90 -9.38
C PRO A 109 -18.53 -5.45 -8.91
N LYS A 110 -18.37 -5.15 -7.61
CA LYS A 110 -18.83 -3.88 -7.02
C LYS A 110 -18.07 -2.65 -7.53
N PHE A 111 -16.76 -2.76 -7.75
CA PHE A 111 -15.88 -1.63 -8.04
C PHE A 111 -15.39 -1.65 -9.50
N GLU A 112 -16.15 -2.25 -10.42
CA GLU A 112 -15.74 -2.34 -11.83
C GLU A 112 -15.49 -0.96 -12.45
N GLU A 113 -16.27 0.05 -12.06
CA GLU A 113 -16.12 1.42 -12.54
C GLU A 113 -14.83 2.11 -12.07
N ASP A 114 -14.19 1.62 -11.01
CA ASP A 114 -12.93 2.15 -10.50
C ASP A 114 -11.70 1.54 -11.19
N LEU A 115 -11.88 0.57 -12.09
CA LEU A 115 -10.80 -0.19 -12.73
C LEU A 115 -10.60 0.23 -14.19
N TYR A 116 -9.34 0.29 -14.62
CA TYR A 116 -9.02 0.33 -16.05
C TYR A 116 -9.18 -1.07 -16.66
N ARG A 117 -9.98 -1.16 -17.72
CA ARG A 117 -10.31 -2.41 -18.43
C ARG A 117 -10.01 -2.30 -19.92
N SER A 118 -9.41 -3.33 -20.51
CA SER A 118 -9.41 -3.58 -21.96
C SER A 118 -10.70 -4.30 -22.31
N ASP A 119 -11.60 -3.62 -23.03
CA ASP A 119 -12.87 -4.19 -23.46
C ASP A 119 -12.71 -5.32 -24.49
N LEU A 120 -11.64 -5.28 -25.30
CA LEU A 120 -11.39 -6.27 -26.34
C LEU A 120 -10.97 -7.62 -25.77
N ASP A 121 -10.19 -7.61 -24.68
CA ASP A 121 -9.59 -8.80 -24.09
C ASP A 121 -10.29 -9.26 -22.79
N ASP A 122 -11.20 -8.44 -22.23
CA ASP A 122 -11.75 -8.57 -20.87
C ASP A 122 -10.65 -8.73 -19.80
N LEU A 123 -9.61 -7.91 -19.95
CA LEU A 123 -8.47 -7.85 -19.04
C LEU A 123 -8.44 -6.51 -18.32
N PHE A 124 -7.90 -6.51 -17.10
CA PHE A 124 -7.91 -5.37 -16.20
C PHE A 124 -6.51 -5.02 -15.75
N LEU A 125 -6.17 -3.73 -15.71
CA LEU A 125 -4.97 -3.27 -15.01
C LEU A 125 -5.18 -3.43 -13.50
N ILE A 126 -4.14 -3.89 -12.80
CA ILE A 126 -4.23 -4.15 -11.36
C ILE A 126 -4.26 -2.84 -10.54
N PRO A 127 -5.18 -2.67 -9.57
CA PRO A 127 -5.18 -1.53 -8.66
C PRO A 127 -4.22 -1.69 -7.47
N THR A 128 -3.62 -2.88 -7.35
CA THR A 128 -2.70 -3.30 -6.27
C THR A 128 -2.11 -4.69 -6.59
N ALA A 129 -0.89 -4.98 -6.13
CA ALA A 129 -0.28 -6.31 -6.28
C ALA A 129 -1.02 -7.41 -5.51
N GLU A 130 -1.82 -7.05 -4.49
CA GLU A 130 -2.72 -7.96 -3.78
C GLU A 130 -3.52 -8.83 -4.77
N VAL A 131 -4.08 -8.22 -5.81
CA VAL A 131 -4.97 -8.88 -6.77
C VAL A 131 -4.31 -10.11 -7.41
N PRO A 132 -3.19 -9.97 -8.14
CA PRO A 132 -2.54 -11.14 -8.72
C PRO A 132 -1.86 -12.03 -7.68
N VAL A 133 -1.26 -11.47 -6.61
CA VAL A 133 -0.50 -12.26 -5.62
C VAL A 133 -1.41 -13.21 -4.85
N THR A 134 -2.56 -12.74 -4.35
CA THR A 134 -3.56 -13.60 -3.68
C THR A 134 -4.01 -14.74 -4.59
N ASN A 135 -4.21 -14.44 -5.88
CA ASN A 135 -4.69 -15.42 -6.86
C ASN A 135 -3.62 -16.38 -7.39
N LEU A 136 -2.34 -16.25 -7.01
CA LEU A 136 -1.32 -17.27 -7.30
C LEU A 136 -1.67 -18.63 -6.66
N LEU A 137 -2.48 -18.60 -5.59
CA LEU A 137 -2.98 -19.79 -4.91
C LEU A 137 -4.45 -20.11 -5.26
N ALA A 138 -5.05 -19.40 -6.21
CA ALA A 138 -6.44 -19.64 -6.63
C ALA A 138 -6.66 -21.10 -7.04
N GLY A 139 -7.74 -21.70 -6.54
CA GLY A 139 -8.10 -23.09 -6.78
C GLY A 139 -7.19 -24.15 -6.13
N LYS A 140 -6.14 -23.76 -5.39
CA LYS A 140 -5.23 -24.73 -4.76
C LYS A 140 -5.84 -25.35 -3.50
N MET A 141 -5.41 -26.58 -3.25
CA MET A 141 -5.59 -27.30 -2.00
C MET A 141 -4.22 -27.47 -1.35
N LEU A 142 -3.94 -26.68 -0.33
CA LEU A 142 -2.68 -26.70 0.42
C LEU A 142 -2.70 -27.77 1.50
N SER A 143 -1.52 -28.22 1.93
CA SER A 143 -1.35 -28.94 3.19
C SER A 143 -0.90 -27.99 4.30
N ASN A 144 -1.14 -28.38 5.56
CA ASN A 144 -0.86 -27.53 6.72
C ASN A 144 0.62 -27.14 6.86
N ASP A 145 1.53 -28.01 6.44
CA ASP A 145 2.99 -27.77 6.43
C ASP A 145 3.45 -26.76 5.37
N GLN A 146 2.56 -26.34 4.47
CA GLN A 146 2.84 -25.25 3.52
C GLN A 146 2.47 -23.88 4.10
N LEU A 147 1.82 -23.82 5.26
CA LEU A 147 1.42 -22.56 5.91
C LEU A 147 2.36 -22.22 7.07
N PRO A 148 2.61 -20.92 7.32
CA PRO A 148 2.15 -19.78 6.55
C PRO A 148 2.97 -19.54 5.26
N VAL A 149 2.34 -18.89 4.26
CA VAL A 149 3.02 -18.42 3.03
C VAL A 149 3.05 -16.90 3.02
N TYR A 150 4.21 -16.31 2.74
CA TYR A 150 4.42 -14.87 2.69
C TYR A 150 4.98 -14.46 1.33
N TYR A 151 4.27 -13.56 0.63
CA TYR A 151 4.74 -12.97 -0.63
C TYR A 151 4.84 -11.46 -0.55
N THR A 152 5.91 -10.90 -1.12
CA THR A 152 6.02 -9.45 -1.35
C THR A 152 6.23 -9.18 -2.83
N ALA A 153 5.68 -8.06 -3.32
CA ALA A 153 5.78 -7.70 -4.72
C ALA A 153 5.75 -6.19 -4.90
N TYR A 154 6.61 -5.68 -5.77
CA TYR A 154 6.48 -4.36 -6.35
C TYR A 154 5.60 -4.41 -7.60
N THR A 155 4.65 -3.49 -7.72
CA THR A 155 3.89 -3.28 -8.97
C THR A 155 3.52 -1.80 -9.18
N PRO A 156 3.46 -1.32 -10.44
CA PRO A 156 2.64 -0.16 -10.74
C PRO A 156 1.15 -0.51 -10.53
N CYS A 157 0.43 0.37 -9.85
CA CYS A 157 -0.97 0.24 -9.48
C CYS A 157 -1.80 1.26 -10.26
N PHE A 158 -2.95 0.83 -10.78
CA PHE A 158 -3.80 1.64 -11.64
C PHE A 158 -5.21 1.77 -11.07
N ARG A 159 -5.66 3.00 -10.81
CA ARG A 159 -7.00 3.30 -10.27
C ARG A 159 -7.63 4.43 -11.07
N ARG A 160 -8.89 4.27 -11.48
CA ARG A 160 -9.62 5.34 -12.17
C ARG A 160 -10.00 6.48 -11.24
N GLU A 161 -9.99 6.26 -9.93
CA GLU A 161 -10.36 7.27 -8.93
C GLU A 161 -11.74 7.90 -9.25
N ALA A 162 -12.68 7.07 -9.73
CA ALA A 162 -13.98 7.54 -10.17
C ALA A 162 -14.77 8.06 -8.95
N GLY A 163 -15.19 9.33 -9.00
CA GLY A 163 -15.87 9.98 -7.88
C GLY A 163 -14.98 10.84 -6.98
N ALA A 164 -13.66 10.84 -7.16
CA ALA A 164 -12.74 11.75 -6.45
C ALA A 164 -12.54 13.11 -7.18
N TYR A 165 -13.46 13.51 -8.06
CA TYR A 165 -13.32 14.69 -8.92
C TYR A 165 -12.97 15.95 -8.10
N GLY A 166 -11.75 16.47 -8.33
CA GLY A 166 -11.26 17.71 -7.72
C GLY A 166 -10.73 17.59 -6.29
N LYS A 167 -10.82 16.42 -5.63
CA LYS A 167 -10.26 16.21 -4.28
C LYS A 167 -8.80 15.77 -4.38
N ASP A 168 -7.92 16.45 -3.66
CA ASP A 168 -6.51 16.07 -3.49
C ASP A 168 -5.73 15.90 -4.81
N THR A 169 -6.02 16.74 -5.82
CA THR A 169 -5.46 16.61 -7.18
C THR A 169 -4.06 17.20 -7.35
N LYS A 170 -3.52 17.90 -6.35
CA LYS A 170 -2.19 18.52 -6.42
C LYS A 170 -1.10 17.52 -6.03
N GLY A 171 -0.01 17.53 -6.81
CA GLY A 171 1.20 16.78 -6.50
C GLY A 171 0.99 15.26 -6.56
N LEU A 172 1.41 14.57 -5.50
CA LEU A 172 1.43 13.11 -5.37
C LEU A 172 0.30 12.55 -4.50
N MET A 173 -0.64 13.39 -4.11
CA MET A 173 -1.68 13.05 -3.13
C MET A 173 -2.64 11.95 -3.60
N ARG A 174 -3.02 11.99 -4.89
CA ARG A 174 -3.91 11.04 -5.56
C ARG A 174 -3.57 10.97 -7.04
N LEU A 175 -3.22 9.78 -7.52
CA LEU A 175 -2.77 9.53 -8.90
C LEU A 175 -3.54 8.36 -9.51
N HIS A 176 -3.67 8.35 -10.84
CA HIS A 176 -4.22 7.20 -11.56
C HIS A 176 -3.23 6.04 -11.65
N GLN A 177 -1.94 6.34 -11.69
CA GLN A 177 -0.86 5.38 -11.65
C GLN A 177 0.08 5.71 -10.51
N PHE A 178 0.41 4.73 -9.68
CA PHE A 178 1.40 4.87 -8.62
C PHE A 178 2.11 3.56 -8.32
N ASP A 179 3.32 3.67 -7.77
CA ASP A 179 4.11 2.52 -7.37
C ASP A 179 3.78 2.09 -5.93
N LYS A 180 3.79 0.78 -5.69
CA LYS A 180 3.57 0.22 -4.35
C LYS A 180 4.34 -1.09 -4.18
N VAL A 181 4.90 -1.28 -2.99
CA VAL A 181 5.34 -2.59 -2.52
C VAL A 181 4.22 -3.17 -1.65
N GLU A 182 3.78 -4.39 -1.97
CA GLU A 182 2.72 -5.10 -1.27
C GLU A 182 3.31 -6.24 -0.45
N MET A 183 2.67 -6.55 0.67
CA MET A 183 2.87 -7.75 1.46
C MET A 183 1.56 -8.54 1.49
N VAL A 184 1.60 -9.84 1.23
CA VAL A 184 0.44 -10.74 1.26
C VAL A 184 0.78 -11.97 2.09
N LYS A 185 -0.10 -12.33 3.02
CA LYS A 185 0.04 -13.53 3.88
C LYS A 185 -1.13 -14.49 3.65
N PHE A 186 -0.81 -15.78 3.62
CA PHE A 186 -1.76 -16.89 3.58
C PHE A 186 -1.50 -17.78 4.79
N VAL A 187 -2.50 -17.93 5.64
CA VAL A 187 -2.32 -18.46 6.99
C VAL A 187 -3.49 -19.36 7.35
N ASP A 188 -3.30 -20.23 8.34
CA ASP A 188 -4.42 -20.96 8.93
C ASP A 188 -5.34 -20.00 9.71
N PRO A 189 -6.62 -20.35 9.90
CA PRO A 189 -7.56 -19.47 10.58
C PRO A 189 -7.12 -19.05 11.99
N GLU A 190 -6.52 -19.97 12.74
CA GLU A 190 -6.14 -19.77 14.15
C GLU A 190 -5.05 -18.73 14.33
N THR A 191 -4.09 -18.63 13.40
CA THR A 191 -2.97 -17.68 13.50
C THR A 191 -3.25 -16.32 12.84
N SER A 192 -4.38 -16.16 12.15
CA SER A 192 -4.61 -14.99 11.30
C SER A 192 -4.58 -13.63 12.02
N TRP A 193 -5.04 -13.55 13.27
CA TRP A 193 -5.02 -12.31 14.04
C TRP A 193 -3.63 -11.93 14.53
N ASP A 194 -2.83 -12.91 14.97
CA ASP A 194 -1.43 -12.69 15.31
C ASP A 194 -0.62 -12.26 14.07
N GLU A 195 -0.94 -12.85 12.91
CA GLU A 195 -0.32 -12.50 11.63
C GLU A 195 -0.72 -11.11 11.13
N HIS A 196 -1.91 -10.63 11.50
CA HIS A 196 -2.36 -9.25 11.24
C HIS A 196 -1.52 -8.23 12.02
N GLU A 197 -1.27 -8.49 13.29
CA GLU A 197 -0.42 -7.64 14.12
C GLU A 197 1.05 -7.65 13.66
N LYS A 198 1.57 -8.82 13.24
CA LYS A 198 2.89 -8.91 12.59
C LYS A 198 2.94 -8.11 11.29
N LEU A 199 1.91 -8.22 10.45
CA LEU A 199 1.81 -7.51 9.17
C LEU A 199 1.77 -5.98 9.34
N LEU A 200 1.07 -5.50 10.37
CA LEU A 200 1.13 -4.10 10.79
C LEU A 200 2.56 -3.71 11.16
N LYS A 201 3.23 -4.51 12.00
CA LYS A 201 4.60 -4.24 12.43
C LYS A 201 5.58 -4.23 11.25
N ASP A 202 5.40 -5.11 10.28
CA ASP A 202 6.21 -5.19 9.06
C ASP A 202 6.13 -3.87 8.24
N ALA A 203 4.94 -3.25 8.18
CA ALA A 203 4.76 -1.94 7.54
C ALA A 203 5.32 -0.77 8.38
N GLU A 204 5.14 -0.82 9.70
CA GLU A 204 5.73 0.16 10.63
C GLU A 204 7.26 0.19 10.54
N ASP A 205 7.90 -0.97 10.40
CA ASP A 205 9.35 -1.07 10.30
C ASP A 205 9.92 -0.27 9.13
N VAL A 206 9.19 -0.16 8.01
CA VAL A 206 9.56 0.70 6.87
C VAL A 206 9.56 2.17 7.29
N LEU A 207 8.49 2.63 7.95
CA LEU A 207 8.36 4.03 8.40
C LEU A 207 9.38 4.39 9.47
N GLN A 208 9.62 3.48 10.41
CA GLN A 208 10.61 3.66 11.48
C GLN A 208 12.03 3.74 10.93
N ALA A 209 12.38 2.89 9.95
CA ALA A 209 13.67 2.92 9.27
C ALA A 209 13.86 4.18 8.40
N LEU A 210 12.77 4.71 7.83
CA LEU A 210 12.75 6.01 7.15
C LEU A 210 12.67 7.20 8.10
N GLU A 211 12.59 6.97 9.42
CA GLU A 211 12.41 7.98 10.47
C GLU A 211 11.27 8.95 10.17
N LEU A 212 10.17 8.45 9.62
CA LEU A 212 8.99 9.25 9.31
C LEU A 212 7.98 9.17 10.46
N PRO A 213 7.54 10.30 11.04
CA PRO A 213 6.52 10.29 12.07
C PRO A 213 5.18 9.80 11.50
N TYR A 214 4.54 8.86 12.20
CA TYR A 214 3.29 8.26 11.76
C TYR A 214 2.33 8.00 12.92
N ARG A 215 1.05 7.78 12.58
CA ARG A 215 0.05 7.22 13.48
C ARG A 215 -0.60 5.99 12.87
N VAL A 216 -1.12 5.12 13.72
CA VAL A 216 -1.89 3.93 13.33
C VAL A 216 -3.35 4.17 13.69
N LEU A 217 -4.22 4.07 12.70
CA LEU A 217 -5.68 4.11 12.86
C LEU A 217 -6.25 2.70 12.81
N ASN A 218 -7.15 2.38 13.73
CA ASN A 218 -8.05 1.24 13.62
C ASN A 218 -9.35 1.73 12.96
N LEU A 219 -9.57 1.28 11.74
CA LEU A 219 -10.67 1.75 10.91
C LEU A 219 -12.01 1.26 11.45
N CYS A 220 -13.00 2.15 11.47
CA CYS A 220 -14.33 1.82 11.94
C CYS A 220 -15.16 1.05 10.88
N THR A 221 -16.30 0.50 11.29
CA THR A 221 -17.18 -0.31 10.43
C THR A 221 -17.64 0.39 9.15
N ALA A 222 -17.71 1.72 9.12
CA ALA A 222 -18.10 2.48 7.93
C ALA A 222 -16.94 2.72 6.95
N ASP A 223 -15.70 2.58 7.40
CA ASP A 223 -14.51 2.96 6.65
C ASP A 223 -13.61 1.77 6.27
N ILE A 224 -13.82 0.59 6.87
CA ILE A 224 -13.13 -0.62 6.41
C ILE A 224 -13.53 -0.98 4.97
N GLY A 225 -12.55 -1.48 4.21
CA GLY A 225 -12.75 -1.93 2.83
C GLY A 225 -13.72 -3.12 2.73
N PHE A 226 -14.34 -3.28 1.56
CA PHE A 226 -15.39 -4.27 1.31
C PHE A 226 -15.03 -5.73 1.66
N SER A 227 -13.76 -6.09 1.49
CA SER A 227 -13.27 -7.44 1.76
C SER A 227 -12.80 -7.63 3.21
N ALA A 228 -12.46 -6.55 3.93
CA ALA A 228 -11.78 -6.61 5.22
C ALA A 228 -12.73 -6.99 6.36
N ALA A 229 -12.26 -7.83 7.28
CA ALA A 229 -12.89 -8.04 8.57
C ALA A 229 -12.38 -7.03 9.61
N LYS A 230 -11.10 -6.66 9.53
CA LYS A 230 -10.45 -5.60 10.32
C LYS A 230 -9.34 -4.97 9.50
N CYS A 231 -9.14 -3.66 9.68
CA CYS A 231 -8.09 -2.93 8.99
C CYS A 231 -7.40 -1.91 9.91
N TYR A 232 -6.08 -1.83 9.78
CA TYR A 232 -5.30 -0.73 10.34
C TYR A 232 -4.71 0.11 9.22
N ASP A 233 -4.89 1.43 9.27
CA ASP A 233 -4.19 2.34 8.37
C ASP A 233 -2.99 2.98 9.09
N LEU A 234 -1.89 3.10 8.36
CA LEU A 234 -0.74 3.88 8.80
C LEU A 234 -0.75 5.20 8.05
N GLU A 235 -0.71 6.29 8.80
CA GLU A 235 -0.68 7.62 8.21
C GLU A 235 0.61 8.34 8.58
N VAL A 236 1.34 8.83 7.58
CA VAL A 236 2.54 9.65 7.78
C VAL A 236 2.16 11.12 7.91
N TRP A 237 2.85 11.87 8.76
CA TRP A 237 2.67 13.32 8.81
C TRP A 237 3.30 13.99 7.59
N ALA A 238 2.59 14.91 6.95
CA ALA A 238 3.10 15.75 5.86
C ALA A 238 3.11 17.21 6.32
N VAL A 239 4.29 17.74 6.67
CA VAL A 239 4.40 19.06 7.33
C VAL A 239 4.05 20.24 6.42
N GLY A 240 4.32 20.16 5.11
CA GLY A 240 3.99 21.19 4.14
C GLY A 240 2.50 21.23 3.81
N VAL A 241 1.84 20.06 3.74
CA VAL A 241 0.38 19.97 3.57
C VAL A 241 -0.36 20.11 4.91
N ASN A 242 0.34 19.95 6.03
CA ASN A 242 -0.16 20.03 7.40
C ASN A 242 -1.29 19.04 7.72
N ARG A 243 -1.10 17.76 7.36
CA ARG A 243 -2.05 16.68 7.70
C ARG A 243 -1.39 15.31 7.71
N TRP A 244 -2.09 14.34 8.28
CA TRP A 244 -1.77 12.91 8.19
C TRP A 244 -2.21 12.36 6.82
N LEU A 245 -1.36 11.53 6.21
CA LEU A 245 -1.58 10.92 4.90
C LEU A 245 -1.42 9.40 5.01
N GLU A 246 -2.46 8.65 4.68
CA GLU A 246 -2.44 7.18 4.66
C GLU A 246 -1.39 6.66 3.65
N VAL A 247 -0.37 5.95 4.14
CA VAL A 247 0.71 5.34 3.32
C VAL A 247 0.59 3.82 3.27
N SER A 248 -0.20 3.24 4.17
CA SER A 248 -0.47 1.82 4.22
C SER A 248 -1.83 1.53 4.83
N SER A 249 -2.40 0.40 4.41
CA SER A 249 -3.66 -0.15 4.88
C SER A 249 -3.43 -1.65 5.05
N CYS A 250 -3.51 -2.14 6.28
CA CYS A 250 -3.20 -3.50 6.70
C CYS A 250 -4.48 -4.24 7.07
N SER A 251 -4.91 -5.19 6.25
CA SER A 251 -6.20 -5.86 6.40
C SER A 251 -6.08 -7.36 6.66
N ASN A 252 -6.94 -7.86 7.56
CA ASN A 252 -7.27 -9.29 7.64
C ASN A 252 -8.63 -9.52 6.96
N PHE A 253 -8.66 -10.42 5.98
CA PHE A 253 -9.88 -10.74 5.22
C PHE A 253 -10.59 -11.99 5.72
N GLU A 254 -10.06 -12.65 6.75
CA GLU A 254 -10.43 -14.00 7.13
C GLU A 254 -10.50 -14.89 5.87
N ALA A 255 -11.56 -15.69 5.74
CA ALA A 255 -11.79 -16.55 4.59
C ALA A 255 -12.46 -15.84 3.39
N PHE A 256 -12.68 -14.51 3.39
CA PHE A 256 -13.48 -13.85 2.35
C PHE A 256 -12.91 -14.04 0.94
N GLN A 257 -11.63 -13.74 0.75
CA GLN A 257 -10.96 -13.89 -0.54
C GLN A 257 -10.73 -15.38 -0.84
N ALA A 258 -10.32 -16.16 0.17
CA ALA A 258 -10.13 -17.60 0.03
C ALA A 258 -11.39 -18.33 -0.48
N ARG A 259 -12.59 -17.93 -0.05
CA ARG A 259 -13.85 -18.48 -0.55
C ARG A 259 -14.09 -18.15 -2.02
N ARG A 260 -13.81 -16.90 -2.43
CA ARG A 260 -14.02 -16.42 -3.81
C ARG A 260 -13.00 -16.98 -4.80
N ALA A 261 -11.74 -17.09 -4.37
CA ALA A 261 -10.64 -17.66 -5.14
C ALA A 261 -10.49 -19.19 -4.96
N ASN A 262 -11.37 -19.82 -4.15
CA ASN A 262 -11.37 -21.25 -3.86
C ASN A 262 -10.03 -21.80 -3.33
N ILE A 263 -9.39 -21.05 -2.42
CA ILE A 263 -8.10 -21.40 -1.81
C ILE A 263 -8.35 -22.15 -0.51
N ARG A 264 -8.00 -23.43 -0.48
CA ARG A 264 -8.32 -24.32 0.65
C ARG A 264 -7.06 -24.98 1.18
N PHE A 265 -7.15 -25.52 2.40
CA PHE A 265 -6.13 -26.37 2.98
C PHE A 265 -6.74 -27.57 3.69
N ARG A 266 -5.90 -28.56 4.02
CA ARG A 266 -6.25 -29.66 4.93
C ARG A 266 -5.24 -29.69 6.08
N ARG A 267 -5.75 -29.77 7.31
CA ARG A 267 -4.94 -29.97 8.52
C ARG A 267 -4.17 -31.28 8.48
N GLU A 268 -4.86 -32.34 8.07
CA GLU A 268 -4.32 -33.69 7.98
C GLU A 268 -4.62 -34.32 6.61
N LYS A 269 -3.77 -35.25 6.19
CA LYS A 269 -3.95 -35.98 4.93
C LYS A 269 -5.27 -36.75 4.98
N GLY A 270 -6.17 -36.44 4.05
CA GLY A 270 -7.52 -37.05 3.99
C GLY A 270 -8.58 -36.31 4.82
N GLY A 271 -8.19 -35.32 5.63
CA GLY A 271 -9.12 -34.49 6.41
C GLY A 271 -10.04 -33.63 5.56
N LYS A 272 -11.06 -33.05 6.20
CA LYS A 272 -12.03 -32.14 5.56
C LYS A 272 -11.30 -30.88 5.06
N PRO A 273 -11.54 -30.42 3.82
CA PRO A 273 -11.03 -29.14 3.37
C PRO A 273 -11.61 -27.97 4.16
N GLU A 274 -10.74 -27.05 4.53
CA GLU A 274 -11.06 -25.77 5.16
C GLU A 274 -10.53 -24.62 4.29
N TYR A 275 -11.06 -23.40 4.47
CA TYR A 275 -10.52 -22.23 3.80
C TYR A 275 -9.41 -21.63 4.65
N ILE A 276 -8.33 -21.21 4.01
CA ILE A 276 -7.29 -20.42 4.67
C ILE A 276 -7.81 -19.01 4.97
N HIS A 277 -7.06 -18.26 5.78
CA HIS A 277 -7.21 -16.82 5.89
C HIS A 277 -6.17 -16.10 5.02
N THR A 278 -6.55 -14.94 4.49
CA THR A 278 -5.69 -14.09 3.66
C THR A 278 -5.56 -12.71 4.30
N LEU A 279 -4.37 -12.13 4.21
CA LEU A 279 -4.08 -10.78 4.71
C LEU A 279 -3.24 -10.02 3.69
N ASN A 280 -3.33 -8.69 3.69
CA ASN A 280 -2.43 -7.85 2.93
C ASN A 280 -2.09 -6.53 3.63
N SER A 281 -1.02 -5.91 3.17
CA SER A 281 -0.63 -4.57 3.56
C SER A 281 0.24 -3.91 2.50
N SER A 282 0.10 -2.59 2.35
CA SER A 282 1.11 -1.80 1.67
C SER A 282 2.38 -1.71 2.54
N GLY A 283 3.54 -2.01 1.98
CA GLY A 283 4.84 -1.90 2.66
C GLY A 283 5.85 -1.01 1.92
N LEU A 284 5.54 0.13 1.32
CA LEU A 284 4.41 1.06 1.46
C LEU A 284 3.94 1.55 0.07
N ALA A 285 2.93 2.43 0.02
CA ALA A 285 2.58 3.16 -1.20
C ALA A 285 3.54 4.34 -1.44
N LEU A 286 4.27 4.33 -2.56
CA LEU A 286 5.35 5.29 -2.82
C LEU A 286 4.94 6.77 -2.84
N PRO A 287 3.82 7.19 -3.46
CA PRO A 287 3.54 8.62 -3.62
C PRO A 287 3.52 9.36 -2.28
N ARG A 288 2.78 8.84 -1.31
CA ARG A 288 2.63 9.46 0.01
C ARG A 288 3.85 9.24 0.90
N THR A 289 4.62 8.16 0.70
CA THR A 289 5.95 8.03 1.33
C THR A 289 6.93 9.09 0.81
N ILE A 290 6.92 9.38 -0.50
CA ILE A 290 7.74 10.45 -1.08
C ILE A 290 7.31 11.81 -0.55
N ILE A 291 6.00 12.07 -0.39
CA ILE A 291 5.52 13.28 0.29
C ILE A 291 6.13 13.38 1.70
N GLY A 292 6.03 12.31 2.49
CA GLY A 292 6.61 12.25 3.82
C GLY A 292 8.10 12.57 3.83
N ILE A 293 8.88 12.03 2.87
CA ILE A 293 10.31 12.31 2.77
C ILE A 293 10.55 13.77 2.38
N LEU A 294 9.97 14.24 1.28
CA LEU A 294 10.22 15.60 0.78
C LEU A 294 9.85 16.64 1.83
N GLU A 295 8.70 16.50 2.48
CA GLU A 295 8.22 17.51 3.41
C GLU A 295 8.90 17.43 4.78
N ASN A 296 9.13 16.25 5.35
CA ASN A 296 9.73 16.16 6.70
C ASN A 296 11.26 16.34 6.70
N TYR A 297 11.93 16.13 5.56
CA TYR A 297 13.38 16.28 5.44
C TYR A 297 13.82 17.56 4.72
N GLN A 298 12.88 18.46 4.37
CA GLN A 298 13.21 19.73 3.75
C GLN A 298 14.12 20.60 4.64
N GLN A 299 14.99 21.37 4.01
CA GLN A 299 15.87 22.35 4.65
C GLN A 299 15.48 23.76 4.22
N ALA A 300 15.95 24.78 4.96
CA ALA A 300 15.62 26.17 4.73
C ALA A 300 16.02 26.68 3.32
N ASP A 301 17.05 26.10 2.72
CA ASP A 301 17.52 26.43 1.36
C ASP A 301 16.72 25.74 0.24
N GLY A 302 15.74 24.90 0.58
CA GLY A 302 14.92 24.14 -0.36
C GLY A 302 15.48 22.77 -0.73
N SER A 303 16.68 22.41 -0.27
CA SER A 303 17.20 21.05 -0.39
C SER A 303 16.44 20.07 0.51
N VAL A 304 16.53 18.76 0.22
CA VAL A 304 15.90 17.71 1.03
C VAL A 304 16.96 16.72 1.47
N LYS A 305 17.10 16.51 2.78
CA LYS A 305 17.97 15.46 3.33
C LYS A 305 17.44 14.08 2.97
N VAL A 306 18.34 13.14 2.69
CA VAL A 306 17.99 11.76 2.36
C VAL A 306 17.99 10.90 3.63
N PRO A 307 16.90 10.17 3.94
CA PRO A 307 16.85 9.22 5.05
C PRO A 307 18.04 8.25 5.01
N LYS A 308 18.61 7.93 6.18
CA LYS A 308 19.89 7.21 6.27
C LYS A 308 19.89 5.90 5.48
N VAL A 309 18.80 5.15 5.57
CA VAL A 309 18.62 3.84 4.91
C VAL A 309 18.58 3.94 3.38
N LEU A 310 18.25 5.11 2.81
CA LEU A 310 18.19 5.33 1.36
C LEU A 310 19.51 5.84 0.76
N GLN A 311 20.45 6.31 1.59
CA GLN A 311 21.68 6.95 1.12
C GLN A 311 22.55 6.01 0.26
N GLN A 312 22.60 4.72 0.61
CA GLN A 312 23.36 3.73 -0.16
C GLN A 312 22.78 3.51 -1.57
N PHE A 313 21.45 3.55 -1.70
CA PHE A 313 20.77 3.40 -2.99
C PHE A 313 20.88 4.67 -3.83
N LEU A 314 20.80 5.84 -3.19
CA LEU A 314 20.85 7.14 -3.86
C LEU A 314 22.27 7.63 -4.15
N GLY A 315 23.28 7.19 -3.39
CA GLY A 315 24.67 7.65 -3.49
C GLY A 315 24.83 9.14 -3.15
N THR A 316 23.96 9.67 -2.29
CA THR A 316 23.97 11.04 -1.78
C THR A 316 23.19 11.08 -0.46
N ASP A 317 23.52 12.01 0.41
CA ASP A 317 22.80 12.31 1.65
C ASP A 317 21.83 13.50 1.51
N ILE A 318 21.82 14.15 0.35
CA ILE A 318 21.00 15.33 0.06
C ILE A 318 20.48 15.32 -1.39
N LEU A 319 19.26 15.83 -1.59
CA LEU A 319 18.66 16.15 -2.88
C LEU A 319 18.75 17.67 -3.05
N MET A 320 19.42 18.11 -4.11
CA MET A 320 19.73 19.49 -4.46
C MET A 320 19.73 19.67 -5.96
#